data_AF-A0A834I375-F1
#
_entry.id   AF-A0A834I375-F1
#
_cell.length_a   1.000
_cell.length_b   1.000
_cell.length_c   1.000
_cell.angle_alpha   90.00
_cell.angle_beta   90.00
_cell.angle_gamma   90.00
#
_symmetry.space_group_name_H-M   'P 1'
#
loop_
_entity.id
_entity.type
_entity.pdbx_description
1 polymer ?
#
loop_
_entity_poly.entity_id
_entity_poly.type
_entity_poly.pdbx_seq_one_letter_code
_entity_poly.pdbx_strand_id
1 'polypeptide(L)'
;MLPKTIKLNNGILLPTVGLGTYRSQPGQVEEAVKTAIDAGYRHIDCAWFYGNEPEIYLSLASCGIIFGTKLDAPLLPTENHENYFSDVDYLETWEGLEEGFKLGLAKSIGLSNFNSEQVERVLKNCTVKPVVNQVECNPNLNQKKLNAFCKERGVVLVGFCPLGRSEYVGRPGFPEPTIFDPKVAEIGKKYNKSPAQVVLNYLVGLGISVIPKSVTKARIIENIDIFDFTLSQEDKAYLDSCNKNQRVSALSDFKNHKYYSFAGEF
;
A
#
# COMPACT_ATOMS: atom_id res chain seq x y z
N MET A 1 -14.12 -11.91 12.61
CA MET A 1 -14.89 -10.67 12.30
C MET A 1 -14.51 -10.22 10.90
N LEU A 2 -15.44 -9.63 10.14
CA LEU A 2 -15.10 -9.05 8.83
C LEU A 2 -14.13 -7.87 9.00
N PRO A 3 -13.24 -7.61 8.02
CA PRO A 3 -12.35 -6.45 8.07
C PRO A 3 -13.12 -5.15 8.24
N LYS A 4 -12.60 -4.25 9.07
CA LYS A 4 -13.12 -2.88 9.15
C LYS A 4 -12.94 -2.19 7.79
N THR A 5 -13.77 -1.18 7.55
CA THR A 5 -13.72 -0.40 6.31
C THR A 5 -13.53 1.08 6.60
N ILE A 6 -12.86 1.79 5.70
CA ILE A 6 -12.77 3.26 5.68
C ILE A 6 -13.67 3.77 4.56
N LYS A 7 -14.52 4.77 4.85
CA LYS A 7 -15.33 5.42 3.82
C LYS A 7 -14.46 6.42 3.04
N LEU A 8 -14.35 6.21 1.73
CA LEU A 8 -13.67 7.11 0.79
C LEU A 8 -14.50 8.36 0.52
N ASN A 9 -13.88 9.40 -0.05
CA ASN A 9 -14.57 10.67 -0.35
C ASN A 9 -15.67 10.56 -1.42
N ASN A 10 -15.72 9.46 -2.17
CA ASN A 10 -16.79 9.11 -3.10
C ASN A 10 -17.83 8.14 -2.51
N GLY A 11 -17.76 7.86 -1.20
CA GLY A 11 -18.71 7.01 -0.48
C GLY A 11 -18.44 5.50 -0.53
N ILE A 12 -17.50 5.04 -1.34
CA ILE A 12 -17.10 3.62 -1.40
C ILE A 12 -16.42 3.23 -0.09
N LEU A 13 -16.67 2.00 0.38
CA LEU A 13 -16.04 1.44 1.57
C LEU A 13 -14.79 0.65 1.18
N LEU A 14 -13.62 1.12 1.60
CA LEU A 14 -12.33 0.46 1.41
C LEU A 14 -12.02 -0.47 2.61
N PRO A 15 -11.86 -1.79 2.43
CA PRO A 15 -11.38 -2.66 3.49
C PRO A 15 -9.99 -2.24 3.99
N THR A 16 -9.81 -2.14 5.31
CA THR A 16 -8.57 -1.67 5.95
C THR A 16 -7.40 -2.64 5.80
N VAL A 17 -7.65 -3.87 5.37
CA VAL A 17 -6.63 -4.88 5.09
C VAL A 17 -6.89 -5.43 3.69
N GLY A 18 -5.89 -5.32 2.83
CA GLY A 18 -5.86 -5.96 1.52
C GLY A 18 -4.68 -6.93 1.38
N LEU A 19 -4.71 -7.76 0.35
CA LEU A 19 -3.58 -8.63 -0.01
C LEU A 19 -2.71 -7.91 -1.04
N GLY A 20 -1.46 -7.63 -0.69
CA GLY A 20 -0.46 -7.17 -1.67
C GLY A 20 0.02 -8.32 -2.55
N THR A 21 0.13 -8.10 -3.86
CA THR A 21 0.51 -9.16 -4.82
C THR A 21 1.92 -9.02 -5.41
N TYR A 22 2.63 -7.92 -5.15
CA TYR A 22 4.00 -7.69 -5.63
C TYR A 22 4.95 -8.87 -5.32
N ARG A 23 5.68 -9.35 -6.33
CA ARG A 23 6.58 -10.53 -6.24
C ARG A 23 5.90 -11.83 -5.80
N SER A 24 4.58 -11.95 -5.97
CA SER A 24 3.93 -13.27 -5.95
C SER A 24 4.10 -13.84 -7.34
N GLN A 25 4.94 -14.88 -7.46
CA GLN A 25 5.31 -15.42 -8.77
C GLN A 25 4.08 -16.02 -9.46
N PRO A 26 4.07 -16.04 -10.81
CA PRO A 26 3.20 -16.90 -11.59
C PRO A 26 3.17 -18.33 -11.03
N GLY A 27 1.97 -18.90 -10.86
CA GLY A 27 1.71 -20.21 -10.25
C GLY A 27 1.53 -20.19 -8.72
N GLN A 28 1.84 -19.09 -8.03
CA GLN A 28 1.65 -18.95 -6.58
C GLN A 28 0.58 -17.92 -6.21
N VAL A 29 0.38 -16.89 -7.04
CA VAL A 29 -0.52 -15.78 -6.71
C VAL A 29 -1.98 -16.20 -6.73
N GLU A 30 -2.38 -17.14 -7.59
CA GLU A 30 -3.75 -17.64 -7.66
C GLU A 30 -4.20 -18.28 -6.34
N GLU A 31 -3.38 -19.19 -5.78
CA GLU A 31 -3.68 -19.86 -4.50
C GLU A 31 -3.64 -18.87 -3.32
N ALA A 32 -2.75 -17.87 -3.38
CA ALA A 32 -2.71 -16.81 -2.38
C ALA A 32 -3.98 -15.96 -2.38
N VAL A 33 -4.49 -15.59 -3.57
CA VAL A 33 -5.76 -14.84 -3.70
C VAL A 33 -6.94 -15.68 -3.24
N LYS A 34 -7.03 -16.96 -3.66
CA LYS A 34 -8.06 -17.89 -3.18
C LYS A 34 -8.08 -17.99 -1.66
N THR A 35 -6.91 -18.23 -1.08
CA THR A 35 -6.74 -18.28 0.38
C THR A 35 -7.18 -16.97 1.05
N ALA A 36 -6.85 -15.82 0.47
CA ALA A 36 -7.24 -14.53 1.02
C ALA A 36 -8.77 -14.36 0.98
N ILE A 37 -9.42 -14.71 -0.13
CA ILE A 37 -10.87 -14.61 -0.27
C ILE A 37 -11.57 -15.51 0.76
N ASP A 38 -11.09 -16.75 0.93
CA ASP A 38 -11.57 -17.71 1.93
C ASP A 38 -11.38 -17.19 3.37
N ALA A 39 -10.26 -16.51 3.63
CA ALA A 39 -9.98 -15.88 4.91
C ALA A 39 -10.79 -14.59 5.16
N GLY A 40 -11.53 -14.09 4.17
CA GLY A 40 -12.41 -12.91 4.29
C GLY A 40 -11.87 -11.62 3.69
N TYR A 41 -10.75 -11.65 2.95
CA TYR A 41 -10.26 -10.48 2.22
C TYR A 41 -11.25 -10.08 1.12
N ARG A 42 -11.43 -8.77 0.95
CA ARG A 42 -12.23 -8.17 -0.16
C ARG A 42 -11.48 -7.03 -0.85
N HIS A 43 -10.19 -6.92 -0.59
CA HIS A 43 -9.27 -5.93 -1.18
C HIS A 43 -8.02 -6.69 -1.62
N ILE A 44 -7.75 -6.68 -2.92
CA ILE A 44 -6.55 -7.27 -3.53
C ILE A 44 -5.84 -6.12 -4.25
N ASP A 45 -4.57 -5.90 -3.91
CA ASP A 45 -3.74 -4.86 -4.48
C ASP A 45 -2.86 -5.43 -5.60
N CYS A 46 -2.94 -4.83 -6.78
CA CYS A 46 -2.33 -5.28 -8.02
C CYS A 46 -1.71 -4.10 -8.77
N ALA A 47 -0.77 -4.36 -9.66
CA ALA A 47 -0.27 -3.36 -10.60
C ALA A 47 0.26 -4.03 -11.87
N TRP A 48 0.10 -3.34 -13.00
CA TRP A 48 0.58 -3.78 -14.31
C TRP A 48 2.05 -4.23 -14.26
N PHE A 49 2.90 -3.42 -13.62
CA PHE A 49 4.34 -3.69 -13.56
C PHE A 49 4.70 -4.97 -12.77
N TYR A 50 3.78 -5.53 -11.98
CA TYR A 50 4.02 -6.77 -11.24
C TYR A 50 4.07 -7.99 -12.16
N GLY A 51 3.50 -7.90 -13.37
CA GLY A 51 3.54 -8.96 -14.38
C GLY A 51 2.78 -10.24 -14.01
N ASN A 52 1.89 -10.19 -13.02
CA ASN A 52 1.14 -11.33 -12.50
C ASN A 52 -0.39 -11.14 -12.53
N GLU A 53 -0.86 -10.07 -13.18
CA GLU A 53 -2.29 -9.76 -13.28
C GLU A 53 -3.13 -10.82 -14.01
N PRO A 54 -2.67 -11.46 -15.11
CA PRO A 54 -3.45 -12.50 -15.79
C PRO A 54 -3.92 -13.64 -14.86
N GLU A 55 -3.08 -14.06 -13.91
CA GLU A 55 -3.44 -15.10 -12.94
C GLU A 55 -4.38 -14.59 -11.84
N ILE A 56 -4.23 -13.33 -11.46
CA ILE A 56 -5.16 -12.69 -10.53
C ILE A 56 -6.55 -12.62 -11.18
N TYR A 57 -6.64 -12.25 -12.47
CA TYR A 57 -7.91 -12.29 -13.21
C TYR A 57 -8.57 -13.67 -13.22
N LEU A 58 -7.80 -14.76 -13.39
CA LEU A 58 -8.33 -16.12 -13.31
C LEU A 58 -8.90 -16.44 -11.91
N SER A 59 -8.20 -16.01 -10.85
CA SER A 59 -8.67 -16.19 -9.47
C SER A 59 -9.93 -15.37 -9.15
N LEU A 60 -10.09 -14.21 -9.80
CA LEU A 60 -11.21 -13.29 -9.58
C LEU A 60 -12.41 -13.56 -10.49
N ALA A 61 -12.22 -14.20 -11.65
CA ALA A 61 -13.31 -14.60 -12.55
C ALA A 61 -14.29 -15.59 -11.88
N SER A 62 -13.83 -16.33 -10.87
CA SER A 62 -14.70 -17.14 -10.00
C SER A 62 -15.34 -16.36 -8.83
N CYS A 63 -14.88 -15.11 -8.59
CA CYS A 63 -15.17 -14.34 -7.37
C CYS A 63 -15.73 -12.91 -7.62
N GLY A 64 -15.92 -12.48 -8.87
CA GLY A 64 -16.71 -11.30 -9.25
C GLY A 64 -16.06 -9.92 -9.03
N ILE A 65 -14.72 -9.79 -9.10
CA ILE A 65 -14.00 -8.51 -8.93
C ILE A 65 -13.23 -8.18 -10.22
N ILE A 66 -13.39 -6.96 -10.77
CA ILE A 66 -12.81 -6.53 -12.07
C ILE A 66 -11.91 -5.31 -11.88
N PHE A 67 -10.70 -5.35 -12.47
CA PHE A 67 -9.81 -4.20 -12.70
C PHE A 67 -9.43 -4.12 -14.19
N GLY A 68 -9.18 -2.92 -14.72
CA GLY A 68 -8.77 -2.75 -16.13
C GLY A 68 -7.27 -2.47 -16.24
N THR A 69 -6.54 -3.26 -17.04
CA THR A 69 -5.15 -2.96 -17.45
C THR A 69 -4.96 -3.15 -18.96
N LYS A 70 -3.93 -2.49 -19.52
CA LYS A 70 -3.57 -2.56 -20.94
C LYS A 70 -2.48 -3.61 -21.12
N LEU A 71 -2.87 -4.77 -21.65
CA LEU A 71 -2.07 -6.01 -21.73
C LEU A 71 -0.77 -5.95 -22.55
N ASP A 72 -0.53 -4.88 -23.32
CA ASP A 72 0.56 -4.81 -24.31
C ASP A 72 1.62 -3.73 -24.01
N ALA A 73 1.65 -3.14 -22.82
CA ALA A 73 2.63 -2.10 -22.48
C ALA A 73 3.90 -2.70 -21.81
N PRO A 74 5.11 -2.21 -22.12
CA PRO A 74 6.32 -2.61 -21.38
C PRO A 74 6.18 -2.29 -19.88
N LEU A 75 6.75 -3.13 -18.99
CA LEU A 75 6.61 -2.99 -17.54
C LEU A 75 7.29 -1.72 -16.99
N LEU A 76 8.38 -1.26 -17.62
CA LEU A 76 9.08 -0.02 -17.31
C LEU A 76 9.48 0.68 -18.63
N PRO A 77 9.46 2.02 -18.66
CA PRO A 77 10.03 2.78 -19.78
C PRO A 77 11.55 2.73 -19.69
N THR A 78 12.16 1.89 -20.52
CA THR A 78 13.61 1.82 -20.66
C THR A 78 14.00 2.12 -22.11
N GLU A 79 15.02 2.95 -22.30
CA GLU A 79 15.67 3.14 -23.60
C GLU A 79 17.16 2.76 -23.42
N ASN A 80 17.70 1.89 -24.27
CA ASN A 80 19.08 1.39 -24.18
C ASN A 80 19.50 0.81 -22.81
N HIS A 81 18.56 0.18 -22.09
CA HIS A 81 18.75 -0.33 -20.72
C HIS A 81 18.96 0.75 -19.64
N GLU A 82 18.74 2.02 -19.96
CA GLU A 82 18.70 3.11 -19.00
C GLU A 82 17.25 3.54 -18.71
N ASN A 83 17.02 4.06 -17.50
CA ASN A 83 15.74 4.64 -17.14
C ASN A 83 15.47 5.85 -18.03
N TYR A 84 14.39 5.79 -18.80
CA TYR A 84 13.96 6.89 -19.63
C TYR A 84 12.91 7.73 -18.89
N PHE A 85 13.16 9.03 -18.75
CA PHE A 85 12.20 9.96 -18.15
C PHE A 85 11.32 10.58 -19.23
N SER A 86 10.03 10.74 -18.92
CA SER A 86 9.12 11.52 -19.75
C SER A 86 9.04 12.96 -19.24
N ASP A 87 8.90 13.92 -20.15
CA ASP A 87 8.63 15.31 -19.78
C ASP A 87 7.17 15.58 -19.39
N VAL A 88 6.29 14.58 -19.58
CA VAL A 88 4.86 14.65 -19.25
C VAL A 88 4.66 15.06 -17.80
N ASP A 89 3.79 16.06 -17.62
CA ASP A 89 3.36 16.50 -16.30
C ASP A 89 2.36 15.49 -15.71
N TYR A 90 2.51 15.13 -14.45
CA TYR A 90 1.56 14.23 -13.81
C TYR A 90 0.13 14.79 -13.72
N LEU A 91 -0.07 16.10 -13.91
CA LEU A 91 -1.41 16.67 -14.06
C LEU A 91 -2.08 16.29 -15.39
N GLU A 92 -1.32 16.20 -16.48
CA GLU A 92 -1.84 15.70 -17.77
C GLU A 92 -2.23 14.22 -17.65
N THR A 93 -1.42 13.43 -16.96
CA THR A 93 -1.78 12.04 -16.62
C THR A 93 -3.03 11.99 -15.75
N TRP A 94 -3.18 12.91 -14.79
CA TRP A 94 -4.37 12.98 -13.94
C TRP A 94 -5.63 13.25 -14.76
N GLU A 95 -5.60 14.18 -15.72
CA GLU A 95 -6.72 14.44 -16.64
C GLU A 95 -7.14 13.17 -17.40
N GLY A 96 -6.18 12.37 -17.87
CA GLY A 96 -6.44 11.07 -18.48
C GLY A 96 -7.12 10.07 -17.54
N LEU A 97 -6.74 10.04 -16.26
CA LEU A 97 -7.42 9.23 -15.25
C LEU A 97 -8.85 9.71 -14.98
N GLU A 98 -9.08 11.03 -14.96
CA GLU A 98 -10.42 11.61 -14.84
C GLU A 98 -11.32 11.22 -16.01
N GLU A 99 -10.79 11.19 -17.23
CA GLU A 99 -11.53 10.72 -18.40
C GLU A 99 -11.86 9.22 -18.29
N GLY A 100 -10.90 8.39 -17.90
CA GLY A 100 -11.15 6.96 -17.64
C GLY A 100 -12.24 6.73 -16.58
N PHE A 101 -12.26 7.56 -15.53
CA PHE A 101 -13.34 7.56 -14.54
C PHE A 101 -14.69 7.97 -15.14
N LYS A 102 -14.75 9.06 -15.93
CA LYS A 102 -15.97 9.54 -16.59
C LYS A 102 -16.55 8.52 -17.57
N LEU A 103 -15.70 7.76 -18.25
CA LEU A 103 -16.07 6.64 -19.11
C LEU A 103 -16.51 5.38 -18.34
N GLY A 104 -16.41 5.37 -17.01
CA GLY A 104 -16.82 4.26 -16.16
C GLY A 104 -15.83 3.09 -16.12
N LEU A 105 -14.60 3.28 -16.61
CA LEU A 105 -13.55 2.24 -16.60
C LEU A 105 -12.99 1.98 -15.19
N ALA A 106 -13.12 2.96 -14.29
CA ALA A 106 -12.77 2.84 -12.88
C ALA A 106 -13.88 3.44 -12.00
N LYS A 107 -14.15 2.81 -10.84
CA LYS A 107 -15.09 3.35 -9.84
C LYS A 107 -14.48 4.44 -8.95
N SER A 108 -13.15 4.51 -8.92
CA SER A 108 -12.36 5.43 -8.13
C SER A 108 -11.00 5.63 -8.81
N ILE A 109 -10.40 6.81 -8.64
CA ILE A 109 -9.02 7.10 -9.06
C ILE A 109 -8.22 7.66 -7.89
N GLY A 110 -6.91 7.44 -7.86
CA GLY A 110 -6.05 7.79 -6.73
C GLY A 110 -4.58 7.90 -7.11
N LEU A 111 -3.76 8.16 -6.11
CA LEU A 111 -2.32 8.44 -6.24
C LEU A 111 -1.50 7.31 -5.65
N SER A 112 -0.23 7.22 -6.02
CA SER A 112 0.75 6.36 -5.35
C SER A 112 2.13 7.02 -5.34
N ASN A 113 2.80 7.01 -4.19
CA ASN A 113 4.08 7.66 -3.95
C ASN A 113 4.05 9.19 -4.13
N PHE A 114 2.93 9.85 -3.91
CA PHE A 114 2.87 11.32 -3.94
C PHE A 114 3.18 11.90 -2.56
N ASN A 115 4.04 12.91 -2.51
CA ASN A 115 4.26 13.73 -1.31
C ASN A 115 3.17 14.80 -1.17
N SER A 116 3.19 15.53 -0.06
CA SER A 116 2.22 16.59 0.27
C SER A 116 2.11 17.68 -0.80
N GLU A 117 3.23 18.17 -1.36
CA GLU A 117 3.22 19.19 -2.40
C GLU A 117 2.56 18.69 -3.69
N GLN A 118 2.87 17.46 -4.11
CA GLN A 118 2.29 16.83 -5.29
C GLN A 118 0.80 16.54 -5.10
N VAL A 119 0.40 16.04 -3.92
CA VAL A 119 -1.02 15.84 -3.57
C VAL A 119 -1.77 17.17 -3.61
N GLU A 120 -1.22 18.23 -3.01
CA GLU A 120 -1.82 19.57 -3.03
C GLU A 120 -1.96 20.08 -4.48
N ARG A 121 -0.95 19.85 -5.31
CA ARG A 121 -0.99 20.25 -6.72
C ARG A 121 -2.08 19.52 -7.50
N VAL A 122 -2.25 18.22 -7.32
CA VAL A 122 -3.38 17.47 -7.91
C VAL A 122 -4.71 18.04 -7.41
N LEU A 123 -4.86 18.24 -6.10
CA LEU A 123 -6.12 18.72 -5.51
C LEU A 123 -6.54 20.12 -5.99
N LYS A 124 -5.57 20.98 -6.32
CA LYS A 124 -5.84 22.32 -6.88
C LYS A 124 -6.29 22.29 -8.34
N ASN A 125 -6.00 21.21 -9.07
CA ASN A 125 -6.21 21.12 -10.52
C ASN A 125 -7.17 19.99 -10.94
N CYS A 126 -7.66 19.16 -10.01
CA CYS A 126 -8.55 18.06 -10.32
C CYS A 126 -10.01 18.49 -10.44
N THR A 127 -10.76 17.84 -11.34
CA THR A 127 -12.23 17.82 -11.33
C THR A 127 -12.79 16.62 -10.57
N VAL A 128 -12.05 15.50 -10.55
CA VAL A 128 -12.36 14.30 -9.77
C VAL A 128 -11.28 14.15 -8.72
N LYS A 129 -11.67 14.18 -7.45
CA LYS A 129 -10.72 14.14 -6.33
C LYS A 129 -10.08 12.76 -6.16
N PRO A 130 -8.75 12.64 -5.93
CA PRO A 130 -8.15 11.36 -5.59
C PRO A 130 -8.78 10.79 -4.31
N VAL A 131 -9.14 9.51 -4.32
CA VAL A 131 -9.72 8.84 -3.14
C VAL A 131 -8.65 8.32 -2.17
N VAL A 132 -7.49 7.96 -2.71
CA VAL A 132 -6.37 7.36 -1.95
C VAL A 132 -5.02 7.93 -2.38
N ASN A 133 -4.03 7.84 -1.51
CA ASN A 133 -2.61 7.93 -1.85
C ASN A 133 -1.88 6.71 -1.25
N GLN A 134 -1.40 5.81 -2.11
CA GLN A 134 -0.72 4.59 -1.69
C GLN A 134 0.79 4.86 -1.51
N VAL A 135 1.32 4.71 -0.31
CA VAL A 135 2.72 5.03 0.04
C VAL A 135 3.35 3.94 0.89
N GLU A 136 4.68 3.91 0.96
CA GLU A 136 5.39 3.08 1.93
C GLU A 136 4.97 3.53 3.34
N CYS A 137 4.47 2.59 4.16
CA CYS A 137 4.06 2.91 5.52
C CYS A 137 4.26 1.71 6.44
N ASN A 138 5.17 1.82 7.40
CA ASN A 138 5.48 0.82 8.42
C ASN A 138 6.00 1.55 9.67
N PRO A 139 6.22 0.92 10.84
CA PRO A 139 6.64 1.67 12.02
C PRO A 139 7.98 2.42 11.87
N ASN A 140 8.90 1.98 10.99
CA ASN A 140 10.14 2.73 10.69
C ASN A 140 9.89 3.99 9.83
N LEU A 141 8.77 4.04 9.13
CA LEU A 141 8.29 5.16 8.29
C LEU A 141 6.77 5.26 8.44
N ASN A 142 6.30 5.80 9.57
CA ASN A 142 4.90 5.67 10.00
C ASN A 142 3.92 6.59 9.27
N GLN A 143 4.43 7.51 8.46
CA GLN A 143 3.67 8.46 7.65
C GLN A 143 2.66 9.33 8.41
N LYS A 144 2.81 9.54 9.73
CA LYS A 144 1.82 10.30 10.51
C LYS A 144 1.54 11.71 9.97
N LYS A 145 2.58 12.41 9.52
CA LYS A 145 2.45 13.75 8.91
C LYS A 145 1.63 13.70 7.62
N LEU A 146 2.04 12.86 6.66
CA LEU A 146 1.33 12.70 5.39
C LEU A 146 -0.10 12.17 5.59
N ASN A 147 -0.30 11.26 6.53
CA ASN A 147 -1.61 10.72 6.86
C ASN A 147 -2.56 11.80 7.37
N ALA A 148 -2.10 12.63 8.32
CA ALA A 148 -2.88 13.76 8.82
C ALA A 148 -3.23 14.74 7.68
N PHE A 149 -2.24 15.12 6.88
CA PHE A 149 -2.40 16.01 5.73
C PHE A 149 -3.41 15.49 4.71
N CYS A 150 -3.30 14.22 4.31
CA CYS A 150 -4.22 13.58 3.36
C CYS A 150 -5.63 13.43 3.95
N LYS A 151 -5.74 13.09 5.24
CA LYS A 151 -7.02 12.91 5.92
C LYS A 151 -7.83 14.20 5.99
N GLU A 152 -7.20 15.34 6.29
CA GLU A 152 -7.85 16.67 6.23
C GLU A 152 -8.40 16.98 4.85
N ARG A 153 -7.76 16.43 3.82
CA ARG A 153 -8.18 16.54 2.42
C ARG A 153 -9.07 15.39 1.99
N GLY A 154 -9.57 14.52 2.87
CA GLY A 154 -10.43 13.41 2.49
C GLY A 154 -9.77 12.40 1.53
N VAL A 155 -8.44 12.31 1.55
CA VAL A 155 -7.65 11.30 0.83
C VAL A 155 -7.20 10.26 1.85
N VAL A 156 -7.48 8.98 1.60
CA VAL A 156 -7.11 7.89 2.52
C VAL A 156 -5.71 7.36 2.16
N LEU A 157 -4.84 7.15 3.15
CA LEU A 157 -3.57 6.46 2.88
C LEU A 157 -3.77 4.95 2.78
N VAL A 158 -3.09 4.36 1.79
CA VAL A 158 -2.88 2.91 1.68
C VAL A 158 -1.40 2.61 1.89
N GLY A 159 -1.05 1.84 2.91
CA GLY A 159 0.31 1.51 3.29
C GLY A 159 0.83 0.25 2.61
N PHE A 160 1.77 0.39 1.67
CA PHE A 160 2.55 -0.72 1.14
C PHE A 160 3.80 -0.99 1.99
N CYS A 161 4.35 -2.21 1.87
CA CYS A 161 5.41 -2.72 2.75
C CYS A 161 5.11 -2.54 4.26
N PRO A 162 3.88 -2.85 4.74
CA PRO A 162 3.51 -2.57 6.14
C PRO A 162 4.32 -3.35 7.16
N LEU A 163 4.90 -4.48 6.75
CA LEU A 163 5.77 -5.34 7.58
C LEU A 163 7.26 -5.09 7.30
N GLY A 164 7.62 -4.02 6.59
CA GLY A 164 8.96 -3.80 6.05
C GLY A 164 9.32 -4.82 4.96
N ARG A 165 10.61 -5.11 4.80
CA ARG A 165 11.14 -6.10 3.85
C ARG A 165 12.14 -7.03 4.51
N SER A 166 11.68 -8.24 4.86
CA SER A 166 12.52 -9.24 5.51
C SER A 166 13.74 -9.63 4.67
N GLU A 167 13.65 -9.56 3.34
CA GLU A 167 14.78 -9.86 2.44
C GLU A 167 15.94 -8.86 2.55
N TYR A 168 15.71 -7.69 3.16
CA TYR A 168 16.69 -6.63 3.36
C TYR A 168 17.31 -6.61 4.76
N VAL A 169 16.90 -7.52 5.66
CA VAL A 169 17.52 -7.67 6.98
C VAL A 169 19.03 -7.89 6.81
N GLY A 170 19.81 -7.13 7.58
CA GLY A 170 21.28 -7.18 7.54
C GLY A 170 21.93 -6.55 6.31
N ARG A 171 21.16 -6.03 5.34
CA ARG A 171 21.74 -5.33 4.18
C ARG A 171 22.13 -3.91 4.57
N PRO A 172 23.39 -3.48 4.29
CA PRO A 172 23.80 -2.11 4.52
C PRO A 172 22.88 -1.10 3.82
N GLY A 173 22.47 -0.05 4.54
CA GLY A 173 21.61 1.02 4.02
C GLY A 173 20.10 0.75 4.08
N PHE A 174 19.66 -0.43 4.50
CA PHE A 174 18.23 -0.73 4.68
C PHE A 174 17.86 -0.83 6.17
N PRO A 175 16.69 -0.32 6.58
CA PRO A 175 16.25 -0.43 7.96
C PRO A 175 15.86 -1.88 8.28
N GLU A 176 16.20 -2.32 9.49
CA GLU A 176 15.68 -3.59 10.01
C GLU A 176 14.16 -3.47 10.25
N PRO A 177 13.33 -4.36 9.67
CA PRO A 177 11.89 -4.31 9.85
C PRO A 177 11.47 -4.42 11.32
N THR A 178 10.59 -3.54 11.76
CA THR A 178 10.11 -3.46 13.15
C THR A 178 9.44 -4.75 13.64
N ILE A 179 8.99 -5.63 12.74
CA ILE A 179 8.46 -6.95 13.10
C ILE A 179 9.50 -7.87 13.77
N PHE A 180 10.80 -7.58 13.64
CA PHE A 180 11.89 -8.30 14.29
C PHE A 180 12.34 -7.66 15.61
N ASP A 181 11.78 -6.51 15.98
CA ASP A 181 12.10 -5.85 17.23
C ASP A 181 11.63 -6.73 18.43
N PRO A 182 12.52 -7.10 19.37
CA PRO A 182 12.16 -7.90 20.54
C PRO A 182 11.00 -7.32 21.35
N LYS A 183 10.89 -5.99 21.43
CA LYS A 183 9.81 -5.33 22.16
C LYS A 183 8.47 -5.48 21.46
N VAL A 184 8.44 -5.50 20.13
CA VAL A 184 7.22 -5.78 19.36
C VAL A 184 6.79 -7.24 19.57
N ALA A 185 7.75 -8.17 19.72
CA ALA A 185 7.43 -9.54 20.11
C ALA A 185 6.87 -9.65 21.54
N GLU A 186 7.38 -8.86 22.50
CA GLU A 186 6.80 -8.77 23.84
C GLU A 186 5.37 -8.21 23.83
N ILE A 187 5.12 -7.16 23.03
CA ILE A 187 3.77 -6.62 22.82
C ILE A 187 2.87 -7.70 22.22
N GLY A 188 3.36 -8.47 21.24
CA GLY A 188 2.61 -9.59 20.67
C GLY A 188 2.19 -10.62 21.73
N LYS A 189 3.11 -11.03 22.61
CA LYS A 189 2.82 -11.96 23.72
C LYS A 189 1.72 -11.44 24.64
N LYS A 190 1.72 -10.13 24.96
CA LYS A 190 0.69 -9.49 25.81
C LYS A 190 -0.73 -9.66 25.24
N TYR A 191 -0.88 -9.68 23.91
CA TYR A 191 -2.18 -9.83 23.24
C TYR A 191 -2.44 -11.22 22.67
N ASN A 192 -1.53 -12.18 22.88
CA ASN A 192 -1.56 -13.49 22.20
C ASN A 192 -1.61 -13.36 20.67
N LYS A 193 -0.77 -12.46 20.12
CA LYS A 193 -0.70 -12.13 18.69
C LYS A 193 0.75 -12.14 18.20
N SER A 194 0.93 -12.30 16.90
CA SER A 194 2.25 -12.24 16.26
C SER A 194 2.75 -10.78 16.17
N PRO A 195 4.08 -10.57 16.02
CA PRO A 195 4.62 -9.25 15.72
C PRO A 195 4.00 -8.60 14.48
N ALA A 196 3.65 -9.39 13.46
CA ALA A 196 3.00 -8.89 12.25
C ALA A 196 1.60 -8.35 12.56
N GLN A 197 0.80 -9.07 13.35
CA GLN A 197 -0.52 -8.62 13.77
C GLN A 197 -0.46 -7.33 14.59
N VAL A 198 0.53 -7.18 15.48
CA VAL A 198 0.77 -5.94 16.24
C VAL A 198 1.01 -4.76 15.30
N VAL A 199 1.92 -4.91 14.33
CA VAL A 199 2.24 -3.84 13.38
C VAL A 199 1.04 -3.47 12.51
N LEU A 200 0.29 -4.46 12.00
CA LEU A 200 -0.89 -4.20 11.18
C LEU A 200 -2.02 -3.54 11.99
N ASN A 201 -2.28 -3.99 13.22
CA ASN A 201 -3.27 -3.37 14.11
C ASN A 201 -2.91 -1.90 14.40
N TYR A 202 -1.63 -1.61 14.65
CA TYR A 202 -1.14 -0.25 14.84
C TYR A 202 -1.41 0.64 13.63
N LEU A 203 -1.00 0.22 12.42
CA LEU A 203 -1.19 1.00 11.19
C LEU A 203 -2.68 1.21 10.87
N VAL A 204 -3.51 0.18 11.01
CA VAL A 204 -4.97 0.31 10.86
C VAL A 204 -5.55 1.24 11.92
N GLY A 205 -5.02 1.22 13.14
CA GLY A 205 -5.37 2.13 14.21
C GLY A 205 -5.06 3.61 13.92
N LEU A 206 -4.15 3.90 12.98
CA LEU A 206 -3.88 5.25 12.47
C LEU A 206 -4.88 5.68 11.38
N GLY A 207 -5.84 4.83 11.01
CA GLY A 207 -6.78 5.07 9.91
C GLY A 207 -6.17 4.81 8.53
N ILE A 208 -5.10 4.00 8.45
CA ILE A 208 -4.42 3.64 7.22
C ILE A 208 -4.91 2.26 6.77
N SER A 209 -5.27 2.10 5.50
CA SER A 209 -5.50 0.78 4.93
C SER A 209 -4.15 0.11 4.63
N VAL A 210 -3.92 -1.14 5.01
CA VAL A 210 -2.64 -1.83 4.80
C VAL A 210 -2.76 -2.99 3.83
N ILE A 211 -1.70 -3.23 3.06
CA ILE A 211 -1.65 -4.29 2.04
C ILE A 211 -0.45 -5.24 2.25
N PRO A 212 -0.43 -6.02 3.34
CA PRO A 212 0.64 -7.00 3.54
C PRO A 212 0.64 -8.05 2.43
N LYS A 213 1.82 -8.36 1.91
CA LYS A 213 2.02 -9.42 0.91
C LYS A 213 2.36 -10.73 1.59
N SER A 214 1.71 -11.81 1.17
CA SER A 214 2.10 -13.18 1.52
C SER A 214 1.59 -14.17 0.47
N VAL A 215 2.35 -15.25 0.25
CA VAL A 215 1.89 -16.46 -0.44
C VAL A 215 1.77 -17.65 0.51
N THR A 216 2.15 -17.47 1.78
CA THR A 216 2.04 -18.49 2.82
C THR A 216 0.63 -18.45 3.42
N LYS A 217 -0.13 -19.53 3.26
CA LYS A 217 -1.54 -19.63 3.70
C LYS A 217 -1.77 -19.21 5.15
N ALA A 218 -0.97 -19.75 6.08
CA ALA A 218 -1.09 -19.41 7.50
C ALA A 218 -0.90 -17.91 7.77
N ARG A 219 0.05 -17.26 7.09
CA ARG A 219 0.30 -15.81 7.24
C ARG A 219 -0.81 -14.96 6.64
N ILE A 220 -1.42 -15.40 5.54
CA ILE A 220 -2.57 -14.69 4.93
C ILE A 220 -3.73 -14.67 5.93
N ILE A 221 -4.04 -15.82 6.54
CA ILE A 221 -5.09 -15.94 7.57
C ILE A 221 -4.72 -15.11 8.82
N GLU A 222 -3.46 -15.15 9.27
CA GLU A 222 -2.99 -14.40 10.42
C GLU A 222 -3.08 -12.87 10.22
N ASN A 223 -2.71 -12.38 9.02
CA ASN A 223 -2.60 -10.94 8.73
C ASN A 223 -3.95 -10.20 8.75
N ILE A 224 -5.06 -10.87 8.47
CA ILE A 224 -6.41 -10.28 8.54
C ILE A 224 -7.01 -10.37 9.95
N ASP A 225 -6.48 -11.26 10.80
CA ASP A 225 -6.97 -11.51 12.16
C ASP A 225 -6.40 -10.51 13.17
N ILE A 226 -6.70 -9.22 12.95
CA ILE A 226 -6.15 -8.10 13.73
C ILE A 226 -7.22 -7.26 14.45
N PHE A 227 -8.47 -7.71 14.46
CA PHE A 227 -9.62 -6.89 14.89
C PHE A 227 -10.22 -7.29 16.24
N ASP A 228 -9.72 -8.37 16.85
CA ASP A 228 -10.14 -8.90 18.15
C ASP A 228 -9.31 -8.37 19.33
N PHE A 229 -8.35 -7.47 19.08
CA PHE A 229 -7.58 -6.78 20.11
C PHE A 229 -7.36 -5.30 19.77
N THR A 230 -7.00 -4.50 20.77
CA THR A 230 -6.67 -3.09 20.62
C THR A 230 -5.42 -2.77 21.42
N LEU A 231 -4.40 -2.24 20.74
CA LEU A 231 -3.17 -1.81 21.39
C LEU A 231 -3.43 -0.67 22.39
N SER A 232 -2.77 -0.73 23.56
CA SER A 232 -2.80 0.34 24.55
C SER A 232 -2.12 1.61 24.02
N GLN A 233 -2.35 2.75 24.69
CA GLN A 233 -1.68 3.99 24.34
C GLN A 233 -0.15 3.89 24.49
N GLU A 234 0.33 3.14 25.47
CA GLU A 234 1.75 2.86 25.68
C GLU A 234 2.35 2.04 24.54
N ASP A 235 1.68 0.97 24.10
CA ASP A 235 2.16 0.12 23.00
C ASP A 235 2.20 0.92 21.68
N LYS A 236 1.20 1.77 21.45
CA LYS A 236 1.18 2.70 20.31
C LYS A 236 2.30 3.73 20.39
N ALA A 237 2.56 4.31 21.56
CA ALA A 237 3.65 5.26 21.75
C ALA A 237 5.02 4.62 21.52
N TYR A 238 5.17 3.34 21.87
CA TYR A 238 6.38 2.58 21.53
C TYR A 238 6.52 2.43 20.02
N LEU A 239 5.47 1.99 19.31
CA LEU A 239 5.50 1.86 17.85
C LEU A 239 5.70 3.20 17.13
N ASP A 240 5.25 4.30 17.72
CA ASP A 240 5.54 5.65 17.25
C ASP A 240 7.05 5.97 17.33
N SER A 241 7.70 5.55 18.42
CA SER A 241 9.12 5.76 18.66
C SER A 241 10.03 4.96 17.71
N CYS A 242 9.50 3.91 17.06
CA CYS A 242 10.22 3.15 16.05
C CYS A 242 10.49 3.95 14.76
N ASN A 243 9.82 5.09 14.56
CA ASN A 243 9.94 5.87 13.34
C ASN A 243 11.33 6.50 13.19
N LYS A 244 12.04 6.09 12.13
CA LYS A 244 13.39 6.55 11.78
C LYS A 244 13.43 7.33 10.47
N ASN A 245 12.29 7.50 9.81
CA ASN A 245 12.18 8.07 8.46
C ASN A 245 13.03 7.31 7.42
N GLN A 246 13.17 6.00 7.59
CA GLN A 246 13.98 5.15 6.71
C GLN A 246 13.08 4.35 5.77
N ARG A 247 13.34 4.45 4.47
CA ARG A 247 12.59 3.79 3.40
C ARG A 247 13.22 2.46 3.01
N VAL A 248 12.40 1.43 2.81
CA VAL A 248 12.81 0.20 2.11
C VAL A 248 12.60 0.29 0.60
N SER A 249 11.77 1.23 0.14
CA SER A 249 11.46 1.47 -1.27
C SER A 249 11.75 2.94 -1.64
N ALA A 250 13.01 3.34 -1.50
CA ALA A 250 13.45 4.70 -1.79
C ALA A 250 13.42 5.07 -3.28
N LEU A 251 13.28 4.11 -4.21
CA LEU A 251 13.23 4.39 -5.65
C LEU A 251 14.41 5.28 -6.12
N SER A 252 15.60 5.04 -5.54
CA SER A 252 16.77 5.91 -5.66
C SER A 252 17.27 6.11 -7.09
N ASP A 253 16.93 5.19 -8.01
CA ASP A 253 17.26 5.29 -9.42
C ASP A 253 16.57 6.48 -10.11
N PHE A 254 15.51 7.03 -9.50
CA PHE A 254 14.77 8.18 -10.01
C PHE A 254 15.05 9.48 -9.22
N LYS A 255 16.04 9.50 -8.32
CA LYS A 255 16.32 10.65 -7.43
C LYS A 255 16.61 11.98 -8.15
N ASN A 256 17.09 11.89 -9.39
CA ASN A 256 17.43 13.06 -10.21
C ASN A 256 16.23 13.58 -11.02
N HIS A 257 15.07 12.93 -10.94
CA HIS A 257 13.88 13.36 -11.66
C HIS A 257 13.26 14.60 -11.00
N LYS A 258 12.79 15.56 -11.80
CA LYS A 258 12.14 16.81 -11.33
C LYS A 258 10.97 16.60 -10.38
N TYR A 259 10.29 15.44 -10.50
CA TYR A 259 9.17 15.05 -9.63
C TYR A 259 9.50 13.88 -8.69
N TYR A 260 10.76 13.70 -8.32
CA TYR A 260 11.12 12.69 -7.33
C TYR A 260 10.46 13.01 -5.98
N SER A 261 9.47 12.20 -5.59
CA SER A 261 8.56 12.50 -4.49
C SER A 261 9.23 12.51 -3.12
N PHE A 262 10.34 11.80 -2.94
CA PHE A 262 10.94 11.60 -1.62
C PHE A 262 12.00 12.63 -1.24
N ALA A 263 12.17 13.69 -2.05
CA ALA A 263 12.95 14.87 -1.68
C ALA A 263 12.14 15.91 -0.87
N GLY A 264 10.81 15.84 -0.90
CA GLY A 264 9.92 16.74 -0.14
C GLY A 264 9.80 16.38 1.34
N GLU A 265 9.13 17.23 2.13
CA GLU A 265 9.06 17.09 3.60
C GLU A 265 8.37 15.78 4.05
N PHE A 266 7.22 15.45 3.46
CA PHE A 266 6.45 14.23 3.70
C PHE A 266 5.47 13.97 2.56
#